data_AF-A0A960PS46-F1
#
_entry.id   AF-A0A960PS46-F1
#
_cell.length_a   1.000
_cell.length_b   1.000
_cell.length_c   1.000
_cell.angle_alpha   90.00
_cell.angle_beta   90.00
_cell.angle_gamma   90.00
#
_symmetry.space_group_name_H-M   'P 1'
#
loop_
_entity.id
_entity.type
_entity.pdbx_description
1 polymer ?
#
loop_
_entity_poly.entity_id
_entity_poly.type
_entity_poly.pdbx_seq_one_letter_code
_entity_poly.pdbx_strand_id
1 'polypeptide(L)'
;MTQHIEVEAPGSVDASGLPTSSDGRQPNSPSERYMASLWTEIIGVEEVLLPNTFIEVGGNSLTLNIILNRIETEKEVTFDAGLFFEPSSSSLLEIAKELDRLLAERKGSAQE
;
A
#
# COMPACT_ATOMS: atom_id res chain seq x y z
N MET A 1 10.21 -24.61 41.73
CA MET A 1 9.80 -24.94 40.35
C MET A 1 9.62 -23.63 39.60
N THR A 2 10.29 -23.49 38.46
CA THR A 2 9.94 -22.78 37.20
C THR A 2 8.43 -22.46 37.06
N GLN A 3 7.89 -21.38 36.45
CA GLN A 3 8.28 -20.37 35.43
C GLN A 3 7.57 -19.01 35.77
N HIS A 4 7.66 -17.85 35.09
CA HIS A 4 8.41 -17.34 33.93
C HIS A 4 8.75 -15.84 34.14
N ILE A 5 9.23 -15.14 33.09
CA ILE A 5 9.45 -13.69 32.98
C ILE A 5 9.01 -13.28 31.57
N GLU A 6 8.21 -12.23 31.39
CA GLU A 6 7.99 -11.48 30.14
C GLU A 6 7.42 -10.09 30.54
N VAL A 7 8.14 -8.95 30.38
CA VAL A 7 8.15 -7.97 29.25
C VAL A 7 6.74 -7.41 28.91
N GLU A 8 6.50 -6.13 28.56
CA GLU A 8 7.31 -5.13 27.84
C GLU A 8 7.19 -3.68 28.42
N ALA A 9 7.83 -2.69 27.77
CA ALA A 9 7.96 -1.31 28.25
C ALA A 9 6.81 -0.36 27.84
N PRO A 10 6.51 0.69 28.63
CA PRO A 10 5.56 1.74 28.24
C PRO A 10 6.20 2.75 27.28
N GLY A 11 5.83 2.69 25.99
CA GLY A 11 6.40 3.53 24.92
C GLY A 11 5.37 4.29 24.11
N SER A 12 5.06 5.53 24.53
CA SER A 12 4.43 6.60 23.75
C SER A 12 3.09 6.30 23.03
N VAL A 13 1.99 6.61 23.71
CA VAL A 13 0.74 6.99 23.02
C VAL A 13 0.77 8.49 22.73
N ASP A 14 0.86 8.88 21.46
CA ASP A 14 0.09 10.00 20.87
C ASP A 14 0.29 10.02 19.34
N ALA A 15 -0.72 9.53 18.61
CA ALA A 15 -0.90 9.81 17.19
C ALA A 15 -2.41 10.07 16.98
N SER A 16 -2.74 11.21 16.39
CA SER A 16 -4.10 11.75 16.47
C SER A 16 -5.12 10.96 15.64
N GLY A 17 -5.95 10.16 16.33
CA GLY A 17 -7.41 10.14 16.11
C GLY A 17 -7.97 9.76 14.74
N LEU A 18 -7.18 9.19 13.83
CA LEU A 18 -7.70 8.56 12.61
C LEU A 18 -8.28 7.19 12.96
N PRO A 19 -9.36 6.74 12.29
CA PRO A 19 -9.76 5.35 12.32
C PRO A 19 -8.72 4.53 11.52
N THR A 20 -7.58 4.26 12.14
CA THR A 20 -6.72 3.17 11.69
C THR A 20 -7.56 1.91 11.75
N SER A 21 -7.82 1.28 10.61
CA SER A 21 -8.48 -0.04 10.57
C SER A 21 -7.55 -1.09 11.16
N SER A 22 -7.47 -1.15 12.50
CA SER A 22 -6.49 -1.93 13.28
C SER A 22 -6.63 -3.45 13.12
N ASP A 23 -7.62 -3.91 12.36
CA ASP A 23 -7.82 -5.30 11.91
C ASP A 23 -7.14 -5.59 10.55
N GLY A 24 -6.42 -4.60 9.99
CA GLY A 24 -5.76 -4.71 8.70
C GLY A 24 -4.44 -5.50 8.75
N ARG A 25 -4.29 -6.47 7.85
CA ARG A 25 -3.01 -7.16 7.62
C ARG A 25 -1.99 -6.17 7.03
N GLN A 26 -0.75 -6.19 7.55
CA GLN A 26 0.38 -5.44 7.00
C GLN A 26 0.85 -5.97 5.63
N PRO A 27 1.40 -5.11 4.76
CA PRO A 27 1.99 -5.52 3.47
C PRO A 27 3.17 -6.49 3.67
N ASN A 28 3.06 -7.69 3.10
CA ASN A 28 4.05 -8.75 3.24
C ASN A 28 4.80 -9.01 1.93
N SER A 29 4.10 -9.01 0.79
CA SER A 29 4.64 -9.26 -0.55
C SER A 29 5.48 -8.08 -1.05
N PRO A 30 6.43 -8.26 -1.99
CA PRO A 30 7.26 -7.16 -2.51
C PRO A 30 6.42 -6.06 -3.18
N SER A 31 5.41 -6.43 -3.97
CA SER A 31 4.48 -5.50 -4.64
C SER A 31 3.63 -4.70 -3.63
N GLU A 32 3.16 -5.36 -2.56
CA GLU A 32 2.42 -4.73 -1.46
C GLU A 32 3.28 -3.72 -0.70
N ARG A 33 4.51 -4.11 -0.32
CA ARG A 33 5.46 -3.23 0.40
C ARG A 33 5.85 -2.02 -0.44
N TYR A 34 6.14 -2.23 -1.73
CA TYR A 34 6.46 -1.15 -2.66
C TYR A 34 5.30 -0.15 -2.79
N MET A 35 4.07 -0.64 -2.95
CA MET A 35 2.89 0.24 -3.04
C MET A 35 2.63 0.99 -1.71
N ALA A 36 2.77 0.32 -0.56
CA ALA A 36 2.65 0.96 0.75
C ALA A 36 3.71 2.04 0.96
N SER A 37 4.97 1.79 0.59
CA SER A 37 6.04 2.78 0.63
C SER A 37 5.75 3.97 -0.29
N LEU A 38 5.26 3.76 -1.53
CA LEU A 38 4.86 4.87 -2.40
C LEU A 38 3.73 5.71 -1.80
N TRP A 39 2.75 5.07 -1.16
CA TRP A 39 1.61 5.79 -0.56
C TRP A 39 2.05 6.58 0.68
N THR A 40 2.87 6.00 1.57
CA THR A 40 3.45 6.73 2.72
C THR A 40 4.33 7.89 2.25
N GLU A 41 5.22 7.70 1.27
CA GLU A 41 6.08 8.76 0.71
C GLU A 41 5.31 9.91 0.02
N ILE A 42 4.26 9.60 -0.74
CA ILE A 42 3.59 10.59 -1.62
C ILE A 42 2.34 11.21 -0.96
N ILE A 43 1.62 10.44 -0.13
CA ILE A 43 0.43 10.93 0.59
C ILE A 43 0.82 11.50 1.96
N GLY A 44 1.96 11.09 2.54
CA GLY A 44 2.47 11.59 3.81
C GLY A 44 1.86 10.94 5.04
N VAL A 45 1.43 9.67 4.92
CA VAL A 45 0.87 8.87 6.02
C VAL A 45 1.92 7.98 6.68
N GLU A 46 1.73 7.66 7.96
CA GLU A 46 2.70 6.90 8.77
C GLU A 46 2.75 5.41 8.41
N GLU A 47 1.59 4.77 8.24
CA GLU A 47 1.46 3.37 7.81
C GLU A 47 0.24 3.19 6.88
N VAL A 48 0.31 2.23 5.96
CA VAL A 48 -0.82 1.78 5.12
C VAL A 48 -0.94 0.26 5.23
N LEU A 49 -2.12 -0.21 5.62
CA LEU A 49 -2.47 -1.63 5.72
C LEU A 49 -3.18 -2.09 4.44
N LEU A 50 -3.18 -3.40 4.18
CA LEU A 50 -3.77 -4.00 2.98
C LEU A 50 -5.24 -3.65 2.69
N PRO A 51 -6.15 -3.50 3.68
CA PRO A 51 -7.54 -3.11 3.41
C PRO A 51 -7.75 -1.59 3.29
N ASN A 52 -6.74 -0.76 3.53
CA ASN A 52 -6.93 0.69 3.40
C ASN A 52 -7.09 1.07 1.93
N THR A 53 -8.14 1.82 1.62
CA THR A 53 -8.34 2.39 0.29
C THR A 53 -7.51 3.66 0.11
N PHE A 54 -7.18 3.96 -1.15
CA PHE A 54 -6.44 5.15 -1.52
C PHE A 54 -7.09 6.44 -0.98
N ILE A 55 -8.42 6.52 -0.99
CA ILE A 55 -9.16 7.71 -0.53
C ILE A 55 -9.19 7.81 1.01
N GLU A 56 -9.31 6.70 1.74
CA GLU A 56 -9.28 6.69 3.21
C GLU A 56 -7.97 7.22 3.79
N VAL A 57 -6.84 6.95 3.12
CA VAL A 57 -5.52 7.44 3.55
C VAL A 57 -5.24 8.89 3.11
N GLY A 58 -6.19 9.57 2.48
CA GLY A 58 -6.04 10.96 2.00
C GLY A 58 -5.56 11.09 0.55
N GLY A 59 -5.54 10.00 -0.21
CA GLY A 59 -5.24 9.99 -1.64
C GLY A 59 -6.23 10.82 -2.45
N ASN A 60 -5.71 11.47 -3.49
CA ASN A 60 -6.46 12.39 -4.34
C ASN A 60 -5.89 12.37 -5.77
N SER A 61 -6.50 13.09 -6.70
CA SER A 61 -6.09 13.10 -8.11
C SER A 61 -4.66 13.62 -8.35
N LEU A 62 -4.12 14.50 -7.49
CA LEU A 62 -2.74 14.97 -7.62
C LEU A 62 -1.75 13.89 -7.15
N THR A 63 -1.93 13.33 -5.96
CA THR A 63 -1.06 12.25 -5.46
C THR A 63 -1.15 11.00 -6.33
N LEU A 64 -2.34 10.71 -6.89
CA LEU A 64 -2.54 9.63 -7.86
C LEU A 64 -1.66 9.81 -9.10
N ASN A 65 -1.68 10.99 -9.75
CA ASN A 65 -0.84 11.23 -10.93
C ASN A 65 0.66 11.06 -10.63
N ILE A 66 1.11 11.46 -9.43
CA ILE A 66 2.50 11.26 -8.99
C ILE A 66 2.82 9.77 -8.80
N ILE A 67 1.93 9.01 -8.15
CA ILE A 67 2.07 7.55 -7.97
C ILE A 67 2.11 6.84 -9.34
N LEU A 68 1.16 7.15 -10.23
CA LEU A 68 1.07 6.57 -11.58
C LEU A 68 2.35 6.82 -12.38
N ASN A 69 2.81 8.08 -12.44
CA ASN A 69 4.03 8.43 -13.17
C ASN A 69 5.29 7.76 -12.60
N ARG A 70 5.39 7.64 -11.28
CA ARG A 70 6.51 6.94 -10.63
C ARG A 70 6.48 5.43 -10.88
N ILE A 71 5.31 4.79 -10.83
CA ILE A 71 5.15 3.38 -11.21
C ILE A 71 5.53 3.17 -12.68
N GLU A 72 5.02 4.00 -13.60
CA GLU A 72 5.33 3.90 -15.02
C GLU A 72 6.84 4.04 -15.29
N THR A 73 7.51 4.97 -14.59
CA THR A 73 8.96 5.17 -14.70
C THR A 73 9.79 4.03 -14.06
N GLU A 74 9.38 3.51 -12.91
CA GLU A 74 10.15 2.49 -12.15
C GLU A 74 9.83 1.04 -12.51
N LYS A 75 8.71 0.78 -13.21
CA LYS A 75 8.18 -0.55 -13.48
C LYS A 75 7.74 -0.75 -14.94
N GLU A 76 7.71 0.32 -15.75
CA GLU A 76 7.29 0.29 -17.16
C GLU A 76 5.89 -0.32 -17.36
N VAL A 77 4.97 -0.05 -16.43
CA VAL A 77 3.56 -0.44 -16.48
C VAL A 77 2.66 0.75 -16.20
N THR A 78 1.57 0.86 -16.95
CA THR A 78 0.57 1.91 -16.80
C THR A 78 -0.68 1.33 -16.12
N PHE A 79 -1.22 2.05 -15.15
CA PHE A 79 -2.44 1.69 -14.43
C PHE A 79 -3.64 2.48 -14.94
N ASP A 80 -4.84 1.90 -14.86
CA ASP A 80 -6.06 2.66 -15.01
C ASP A 80 -6.34 3.49 -13.75
N ALA A 81 -6.51 4.80 -13.92
CA ALA A 81 -6.74 5.73 -12.82
C ALA A 81 -8.10 5.50 -12.11
N GLY A 82 -9.08 4.89 -12.78
CA GLY A 82 -10.39 4.57 -12.22
C GLY A 82 -10.33 3.57 -11.08
N LEU A 83 -9.37 2.63 -11.10
CA LEU A 83 -9.16 1.64 -10.04
C LEU A 83 -8.96 2.30 -8.66
N PHE A 84 -8.29 3.46 -8.61
CA PHE A 84 -8.01 4.19 -7.37
C PHE A 84 -9.20 5.00 -6.84
N PHE A 85 -10.26 5.18 -7.63
CA PHE A 85 -11.51 5.84 -7.23
C PHE A 85 -12.67 4.87 -7.03
N GLU A 86 -12.56 3.62 -7.49
CA GLU A 86 -13.56 2.59 -7.26
C GLU A 86 -13.43 2.01 -5.84
N PRO A 87 -14.45 2.11 -4.97
CA PRO A 87 -14.33 1.69 -3.56
C PRO A 87 -14.06 0.18 -3.41
N SER A 88 -14.45 -0.64 -4.38
CA SER A 88 -14.18 -2.09 -4.40
C SER A 88 -12.73 -2.45 -4.74
N SER A 89 -12.03 -1.56 -5.45
CA SER A 89 -10.77 -1.87 -6.16
C SER A 89 -9.61 -0.94 -5.77
N SER A 90 -9.89 0.12 -5.01
CA SER A 90 -8.94 1.14 -4.55
C SER A 90 -8.17 0.76 -3.28
N SER A 91 -8.39 -0.44 -2.73
CA SER A 91 -7.63 -1.00 -1.60
C SER A 91 -6.18 -1.27 -1.97
N LEU A 92 -5.24 -1.02 -1.05
CA LEU A 92 -3.81 -1.31 -1.25
C LEU A 92 -3.56 -2.73 -1.79
N LEU A 93 -4.30 -3.73 -1.28
CA LEU A 93 -4.22 -5.11 -1.73
C LEU A 93 -4.55 -5.30 -3.22
N GLU A 94 -5.62 -4.68 -3.73
CA GLU A 94 -6.05 -4.86 -5.12
C GLU A 94 -5.11 -4.13 -6.08
N ILE A 95 -4.68 -2.92 -5.72
CA ILE A 95 -3.66 -2.16 -6.49
C ILE A 95 -2.32 -2.92 -6.53
N ALA A 96 -1.92 -3.57 -5.42
CA ALA A 96 -0.70 -4.38 -5.37
C ALA A 96 -0.80 -5.69 -6.18
N LYS A 97 -1.99 -6.31 -6.26
CA LYS A 97 -2.25 -7.47 -7.13
C LYS A 97 -2.21 -7.09 -8.61
N GLU A 98 -2.81 -5.97 -8.99
CA GLU A 98 -2.77 -5.50 -10.38
C GLU A 98 -1.34 -5.11 -10.79
N LEU A 99 -0.53 -4.57 -9.86
CA LEU A 99 0.91 -4.39 -10.10
C LEU A 99 1.61 -5.71 -10.44
N ASP A 100 1.36 -6.75 -9.63
CA ASP A 100 1.98 -8.06 -9.82
C ASP A 100 1.57 -8.70 -11.15
N ARG A 101 0.28 -8.56 -11.51
CA ARG A 101 -0.27 -9.01 -12.78
C ARG A 101 0.37 -8.29 -13.99
N LEU A 102 0.41 -6.95 -13.97
CA LEU A 102 1.03 -6.16 -15.05
C LEU A 102 2.52 -6.48 -15.20
N LEU A 103 3.23 -6.70 -14.08
CA LEU A 103 4.63 -7.14 -14.08
C LEU A 103 4.81 -8.58 -14.62
N ALA A 104 3.86 -9.47 -14.39
CA ALA A 104 3.87 -10.82 -14.94
C ALA A 104 3.60 -10.80 -16.46
N GLU A 105 2.63 -10.00 -16.93
CA GLU A 105 2.33 -9.77 -18.34
C GLU A 105 3.57 -9.20 -19.07
N ARG A 106 4.22 -8.17 -18.52
CA ARG A 106 5.50 -7.62 -19.04
C ARG A 106 6.61 -8.66 -19.15
N LYS A 107 6.79 -9.52 -18.14
CA LYS A 107 7.82 -10.57 -18.15
C LYS A 107 7.54 -11.66 -19.18
N GLY A 108 6.26 -11.99 -19.41
CA GLY A 108 5.86 -12.94 -20.44
C GLY A 108 6.26 -12.47 -21.84
N SER A 109 5.93 -11.23 -22.19
CA SER A 109 6.24 -10.66 -23.52
C SER A 109 7.72 -10.36 -23.77
N ALA A 110 8.56 -10.36 -22.74
CA ALA A 110 10.01 -10.11 -22.85
C ALA A 110 10.83 -11.39 -23.06
N GLN A 111 10.18 -12.56 -23.21
CA GLN A 111 10.82 -13.87 -23.27
C GLN A 111 10.53 -14.68 -24.56
N GLU A 112 10.02 -14.01 -25.60
CA GLU A 112 9.79 -14.55 -26.96
C GLU A 112 10.81 -14.03 -27.98
#